data_AF-A0A3L9M9P6-F1
#
_entry.id   AF-A0A3L9M9P6-F1
#
_cell.length_a   1.000
_cell.length_b   1.000
_cell.length_c   1.000
_cell.angle_alpha   90.00
_cell.angle_beta   90.00
_cell.angle_gamma   90.00
#
_symmetry.space_group_name_H-M   'P 1'
#
loop_
_entity.id
_entity.type
_entity.pdbx_description
1 polymer ?
#
loop_
_entity_poly.entity_id
_entity_poly.type
_entity_poly.pdbx_seq_one_letter_code
_entity_poly.pdbx_strand_id
1 'polypeptide(L)'
;MPGNKLKSIDKAGFSDFLNFENSDKLVHGFMFFGLAFLFQFLKEHRLLKSILVPFLISFLIEILQGIMPYGRTFDWFDLLANTIGILLAVGLIQSIKKAKN
;
A
#
# COMPACT_ATOMS: atom_id res chain seq x y z
N MET A 1 33.31 9.77 -27.83
CA MET A 1 32.56 8.49 -27.75
C MET A 1 31.31 8.67 -26.89
N PRO A 2 30.08 8.71 -27.47
CA PRO A 2 28.84 8.79 -26.71
C PRO A 2 28.29 7.38 -26.47
N GLY A 3 28.79 6.69 -25.44
CA GLY A 3 28.37 5.30 -25.11
C GLY A 3 27.89 5.09 -23.66
N ASN A 4 28.03 6.09 -22.78
CA ASN A 4 27.86 5.90 -21.33
C ASN A 4 26.68 6.65 -20.70
N LYS A 5 25.94 7.49 -21.44
CA LYS A 5 24.82 8.25 -20.87
C LYS A 5 23.55 7.42 -20.66
N LEU A 6 23.32 6.38 -21.45
CA LEU A 6 22.11 5.53 -21.32
C LEU A 6 22.17 4.65 -20.07
N LYS A 7 23.29 3.94 -19.86
CA LYS A 7 23.50 3.09 -18.67
C LYS A 7 23.51 3.84 -17.32
N SER A 8 23.78 5.15 -17.32
CA SER A 8 23.74 5.95 -16.08
C SER A 8 22.34 6.41 -15.71
N ILE A 9 21.45 6.63 -16.70
CA ILE A 9 20.07 7.06 -16.48
C ILE A 9 19.24 5.91 -15.89
N ASP A 10 19.42 4.69 -16.40
CA ASP A 10 18.71 3.50 -15.90
C ASP A 10 19.08 3.16 -14.45
N LYS A 11 20.36 3.34 -14.11
CA LYS A 11 20.85 3.13 -12.74
C LYS A 11 20.34 4.19 -11.77
N ALA A 12 20.30 5.45 -12.19
CA ALA A 12 19.76 6.54 -11.39
C ALA A 12 18.26 6.35 -11.12
N GLY A 13 17.48 6.02 -12.15
CA GLY A 13 16.04 5.77 -11.98
C GLY A 13 15.73 4.55 -11.10
N PHE A 14 16.51 3.46 -11.23
CA PHE A 14 16.35 2.29 -10.38
C PHE A 14 16.80 2.54 -8.93
N SER A 15 17.91 3.26 -8.72
CA SER A 15 18.31 3.65 -7.36
C SER A 15 17.32 4.60 -6.73
N ASP A 16 16.73 5.51 -7.52
CA ASP A 16 15.72 6.45 -7.04
C ASP A 16 14.41 5.77 -6.66
N PHE A 17 14.03 4.72 -7.39
CA PHE A 17 12.91 3.85 -7.03
C PHE A 17 13.19 3.06 -5.74
N LEU A 18 14.44 2.62 -5.53
CA LEU A 18 14.87 1.92 -4.31
C LEU A 18 15.22 2.86 -3.15
N ASN A 19 15.12 4.18 -3.32
CA ASN A 19 15.30 5.11 -2.22
C ASN A 19 14.32 4.76 -1.09
N PHE A 20 14.81 4.88 0.14
CA PHE A 20 14.09 4.49 1.36
C PHE A 20 12.65 5.00 1.37
N GLU A 21 12.43 6.26 1.00
CA GLU A 21 11.10 6.91 0.97
C GLU A 21 10.12 6.29 -0.03
N ASN A 22 10.58 5.89 -1.22
CA ASN A 22 9.72 5.25 -2.22
C ASN A 22 9.45 3.79 -1.84
N SER A 23 10.46 3.10 -1.31
CA SER A 23 10.30 1.73 -0.82
C SER A 23 9.33 1.65 0.37
N ASP A 24 9.31 2.66 1.24
CA ASP A 24 8.43 2.76 2.40
C ASP A 24 6.95 2.81 1.97
N LYS A 25 6.63 3.59 0.94
CA LYS A 25 5.27 3.67 0.35
C LYS A 25 4.82 2.32 -0.22
N LEU A 26 5.73 1.55 -0.83
CA LEU A 26 5.44 0.20 -1.31
C LEU A 26 5.14 -0.75 -0.14
N VAL A 27 5.95 -0.69 0.92
CA VAL A 27 5.75 -1.51 2.13
C VAL A 27 4.37 -1.22 2.74
N HIS A 28 4.01 0.05 2.89
CA HIS A 28 2.68 0.49 3.32
C HIS A 28 1.55 -0.14 2.47
N GLY A 29 1.64 -0.02 1.14
CA GLY A 29 0.67 -0.65 0.23
C GLY A 29 0.57 -2.17 0.42
N PHE A 30 1.70 -2.88 0.54
CA PHE A 30 1.70 -4.33 0.75
C PHE A 30 1.16 -4.74 2.12
N MET A 31 1.47 -4.00 3.18
CA MET A 31 0.98 -4.26 4.53
C MET A 31 -0.55 -4.18 4.58
N PHE A 32 -1.14 -3.11 4.03
CA PHE A 32 -2.58 -2.93 4.05
C PHE A 32 -3.32 -3.74 2.99
N PHE A 33 -2.67 -4.12 1.89
CA PHE A 33 -3.14 -5.21 1.02
C PHE A 33 -3.28 -6.50 1.81
N GLY A 34 -2.23 -6.92 2.53
CA GLY A 34 -2.25 -8.13 3.36
C GLY A 34 -3.33 -8.09 4.42
N LEU A 35 -3.45 -6.97 5.14
CA LEU A 35 -4.49 -6.77 6.15
C LEU A 35 -5.90 -6.90 5.56
N ALA A 36 -6.19 -6.17 4.47
CA ALA A 36 -7.50 -6.23 3.82
C ALA A 36 -7.77 -7.60 3.19
N PHE A 37 -6.75 -8.27 2.67
CA PHE A 37 -6.86 -9.62 2.14
C PHE A 37 -7.24 -10.63 3.24
N LEU A 38 -6.54 -10.60 4.38
CA LEU A 38 -6.87 -11.44 5.54
C LEU A 38 -8.26 -11.11 6.09
N PHE A 39 -8.64 -9.83 6.09
CA PHE A 39 -9.95 -9.37 6.54
C PHE A 39 -11.10 -10.03 5.76
N GLN A 40 -10.87 -10.40 4.50
CA GLN A 40 -11.85 -11.08 3.65
C GLN A 40 -12.14 -12.53 4.02
N PHE A 41 -11.31 -13.16 4.86
CA PHE A 41 -11.56 -14.51 5.36
C PHE A 41 -12.36 -14.54 6.66
N LEU A 42 -12.59 -13.37 7.29
CA LEU A 42 -13.55 -13.29 8.38
C LEU A 42 -14.96 -13.53 7.83
N LYS A 43 -15.73 -14.36 8.54
CA LYS A 43 -17.12 -14.65 8.15
C LYS A 43 -17.97 -13.38 8.32
N GLU A 44 -18.82 -13.12 7.31
CA GLU A 44 -19.90 -12.12 7.35
C GLU A 44 -19.53 -10.64 7.24
N HIS A 45 -18.75 -10.25 6.23
CA HIS A 45 -18.53 -8.84 5.91
C HIS A 45 -19.11 -8.45 4.55
N ARG A 46 -19.94 -7.39 4.56
CA ARG A 46 -20.41 -6.73 3.33
C ARG A 46 -19.22 -6.04 2.65
N LEU A 47 -19.25 -5.93 1.32
CA LEU A 47 -18.20 -5.30 0.52
C LEU A 47 -17.76 -3.93 1.06
N LEU A 48 -18.70 -3.12 1.54
CA LEU A 48 -18.38 -1.81 2.12
C LEU A 48 -17.54 -1.93 3.40
N LYS A 49 -17.82 -2.89 4.28
CA LYS A 49 -17.04 -3.13 5.51
C LYS A 49 -15.63 -3.61 5.19
N SER A 50 -15.49 -4.39 4.12
CA SER A 50 -14.20 -4.90 3.61
C SER A 50 -13.22 -3.80 3.17
N ILE A 51 -13.74 -2.60 2.88
CA ILE A 51 -12.93 -1.42 2.52
C ILE A 51 -12.83 -0.48 3.72
N LEU A 52 -13.97 -0.16 4.34
CA LEU A 52 -14.05 0.88 5.36
C LEU A 52 -13.26 0.52 6.62
N VAL A 53 -13.33 -0.73 7.09
CA VAL A 53 -12.65 -1.14 8.32
C VAL A 53 -11.13 -1.08 8.16
N PRO A 54 -10.51 -1.71 7.14
CA PRO A 54 -9.07 -1.56 6.90
C PRO A 54 -8.63 -0.11 6.68
N PHE A 55 -9.44 0.70 5.99
CA PHE A 55 -9.13 2.11 5.75
C PHE A 55 -9.12 2.94 7.04
N LEU A 56 -10.11 2.76 7.92
CA LEU A 56 -10.13 3.47 9.20
C LEU A 56 -8.96 3.05 10.09
N ILE A 57 -8.60 1.76 10.08
CA ILE A 57 -7.41 1.27 10.78
C ILE A 57 -6.14 1.91 10.20
N SER A 58 -6.00 1.96 8.87
CA SER A 58 -4.82 2.57 8.23
C SER A 58 -4.70 4.05 8.53
N PHE A 59 -5.81 4.79 8.47
CA PHE A 59 -5.84 6.20 8.79
C PHE A 59 -5.49 6.49 10.24
N LEU A 60 -6.00 5.68 11.18
CA LEU A 60 -5.67 5.82 12.59
C LEU A 60 -4.18 5.53 12.85
N ILE A 61 -3.62 4.50 12.23
CA ILE A 61 -2.19 4.16 12.36
C ILE A 61 -1.31 5.30 11.83
N GLU A 62 -1.67 5.94 10.72
CA GLU A 62 -0.95 7.08 10.15
C GLU A 62 -0.92 8.28 11.12
N ILE A 63 -2.06 8.57 11.75
CA ILE A 63 -2.15 9.61 12.78
C ILE A 63 -1.27 9.25 13.99
N LEU A 64 -1.34 8.00 14.46
CA LEU A 64 -0.52 7.55 15.58
C LEU A 64 0.97 7.61 15.25
N GLN A 65 1.36 7.24 14.03
CA GLN A 65 2.73 7.32 13.55
C GLN A 65 3.28 8.75 13.64
N GLY A 66 2.47 9.75 13.26
CA GLY A 66 2.85 11.17 13.38
C GLY A 66 2.92 11.71 14.81
N ILE A 67 2.26 11.05 15.78
CA ILE A 67 2.28 11.46 17.20
C ILE A 67 3.43 10.80 17.96
N MET A 68 3.83 9.59 17.56
CA MET A 68 4.84 8.80 18.28
C MET A 68 6.27 9.35 18.07
N PRO A 69 7.16 9.25 19.07
CA PRO A 69 8.51 9.79 19.01
C PRO A 69 9.47 8.88 18.23
N TYR A 70 9.03 8.36 17.07
CA TYR A 70 9.83 7.50 16.19
C TYR A 70 10.43 8.24 14.99
N GLY A 71 10.29 9.58 14.95
CA GLY A 71 10.85 10.40 13.88
C GLY A 71 10.10 10.26 12.55
N ARG A 72 8.85 9.81 12.56
CA ARG A 72 7.98 9.77 11.39
C ARG A 72 6.83 10.76 11.56
N THR A 73 6.40 11.33 10.45
CA THR A 73 5.26 12.25 10.39
C THR A 73 4.11 11.58 9.66
N PHE A 74 2.91 12.11 9.86
CA PHE A 74 1.78 11.78 9.01
C PHE A 74 2.11 12.10 7.55
N ASP A 75 1.95 11.13 6.64
CA ASP A 75 2.11 11.32 5.20
C ASP A 75 0.83 10.93 4.43
N TRP A 76 0.35 11.87 3.61
CA TRP A 76 -0.78 11.64 2.71
C TRP A 76 -0.47 10.58 1.65
N PHE A 77 0.77 10.44 1.23
CA PHE A 77 1.18 9.43 0.25
C PHE A 77 1.21 8.03 0.86
N ASP A 78 1.55 7.89 2.13
CA ASP A 78 1.44 6.61 2.85
C ASP A 78 -0.03 6.22 3.00
N LEU A 79 -0.92 7.16 3.38
CA LEU A 79 -2.36 6.91 3.40
C LEU A 79 -2.93 6.51 2.03
N LEU A 80 -2.44 7.14 0.95
CA LEU A 80 -2.82 6.79 -0.41
C LEU A 80 -2.34 5.37 -0.77
N ALA A 81 -1.09 5.03 -0.45
CA ALA A 81 -0.53 3.70 -0.68
C ALA A 81 -1.32 2.62 0.08
N ASN A 82 -1.66 2.88 1.34
CA ASN A 82 -2.51 2.03 2.17
C ASN A 82 -3.87 1.78 1.49
N THR A 83 -4.50 2.86 1.01
CA THR A 83 -5.81 2.80 0.33
C THR A 83 -5.74 1.98 -0.95
N ILE A 84 -4.70 2.15 -1.76
CA ILE A 84 -4.48 1.35 -2.98
C ILE A 84 -4.34 -0.13 -2.63
N GLY A 85 -3.55 -0.47 -1.60
CA GLY A 85 -3.41 -1.84 -1.11
C GLY A 85 -4.75 -2.48 -0.72
N ILE A 86 -5.58 -1.76 0.03
CA ILE A 86 -6.92 -2.20 0.43
C ILE A 86 -7.81 -2.48 -0.78
N LEU A 87 -7.86 -1.54 -1.74
CA LEU A 87 -8.70 -1.67 -2.93
C LEU A 87 -8.25 -2.84 -3.82
N LEU A 88 -6.95 -3.05 -3.96
CA LEU A 88 -6.40 -4.19 -4.71
C LEU A 88 -6.78 -5.53 -4.07
N ALA A 89 -6.66 -5.64 -2.74
CA ALA A 89 -7.04 -6.87 -2.02
C ALA A 89 -8.52 -7.20 -2.19
N VAL A 90 -9.39 -6.20 -2.01
CA VAL A 90 -10.84 -6.35 -2.19
C VAL A 90 -11.16 -6.71 -3.65
N GLY A 91 -10.61 -5.98 -4.62
CA GLY A 91 -10.82 -6.22 -6.04
C GLY A 91 -10.39 -7.63 -6.49
N LEU A 92 -9.25 -8.12 -6.00
CA LEU A 92 -8.77 -9.46 -6.26
C LEU A 92 -9.76 -10.53 -5.75
N ILE A 93 -10.19 -10.44 -4.50
CA ILE A 93 -11.14 -11.39 -3.91
C ILE A 93 -12.48 -11.37 -4.64
N GLN A 94 -12.98 -10.18 -5.00
CA GLN A 94 -14.23 -10.05 -5.75
C GLN A 94 -14.12 -10.68 -7.15
N SER A 95 -12.97 -10.53 -7.81
CA SER A 95 -12.71 -11.16 -9.11
C SER A 95 -12.68 -12.69 -9.01
N ILE A 96 -12.06 -13.23 -7.96
CA ILE A 96 -12.04 -14.68 -7.68
C ILE A 96 -13.46 -15.21 -7.39
N LYS A 97 -14.24 -14.50 -6.57
CA LYS A 97 -15.63 -14.89 -6.28
C LYS A 97 -16.50 -14.88 -7.55
N LYS A 98 -16.32 -13.87 -8.41
CA LYS A 98 -17.03 -13.77 -9.69
C LYS A 98 -16.68 -14.91 -10.64
N ALA A 99 -15.42 -15.36 -10.67
CA ALA A 99 -14.98 -16.46 -11.53
C ALA A 99 -15.46 -17.85 -11.07
N LYS A 100 -15.94 -17.98 -9.82
CA LYS A 100 -16.47 -19.23 -9.26
C LYS A 100 -18.00 -19.36 -9.37
N ASN A 101 -18.69 -18.26 -9.67
CA ASN A 101 -20.14 -18.21 -9.90
C ASN A 101 -20.43 -18.33 -11.40
#